data_AF-A0A357B096-F1
#
_entry.id   AF-A0A357B096-F1
#
_cell.length_a   1.000
_cell.length_b   1.000
_cell.length_c   1.000
_cell.angle_alpha   90.00
_cell.angle_beta   90.00
_cell.angle_gamma   90.00
#
_symmetry.space_group_name_H-M   'P 1'
#
loop_
_entity.id
_entity.type
_entity.pdbx_description
1 polymer ?
#
loop_
_entity_poly.entity_id
_entity_poly.type
_entity_poly.pdbx_seq_one_letter_code
_entity_poly.pdbx_strand_id
1 'polypeptide(L)'
;GTYAGSHPYENELDAIAGALNADALKNMPGLSGAMQKALVKYGERAQQNGLLVVPDDFSLQDQCSSVSIEVHDWSGAGFTIESAEMTPANMAERSLTIKEQRSQGIVIKPTAVSVDLDRENFIQKANAETGEKIMTPKETEKPFWVGLVMHGGTVALPPDFVQKDGGGTIEFALAKGEMIYDLNGFNYQTYLYNDEGVPADFGPALGGFTDVWVYDCLLDLYANKVNLEINAEVAVDLFRGNRVEAKLYTNKKDNEDGKKGEFLCSVAPTTIEDAPATGIDMTIDGGWFRKEAMYISGSVVAEIDEIQTGGEPMPFTDLIVPADIRKSGAMSEAKRQYSAVELDRPINIDFQGFTMEIRALDMTYKEHPTGSALKSDIWLTLHGATLLAENIPLSSDTTDTVVVACPVSDPHPVVLYEQSHSVLNANFDGCIEVSGVLVPKAVPPGGDGLVEFDTEQLGLSFLSQLDVVPVNTSARFGYDSVKGRYYFVVGIATAPTVQVPFGVGRMNDFAGLVSYNMIAERDNLRRLQIPSYEGMEEFIKRQQVDREGGTSFVAGVSTTLVVMELCEIRDLYFGFESGPIVDAGGELWLPLKVEAMVQGDSDIYTKVGTAALLYSHPERYFSFST
;
A
#
# COMPACT_ATOMS: atom_id res chain seq x y z
N GLY A 1 -23.40 28.10 10.68
CA GLY A 1 -24.09 28.77 11.80
C GLY A 1 -24.39 30.20 11.40
N THR A 2 -25.63 30.63 11.54
CA THR A 2 -26.06 32.01 11.27
C THR A 2 -25.40 32.93 12.28
N TYR A 3 -24.53 33.84 11.81
CA TYR A 3 -23.92 34.87 12.64
C TYR A 3 -25.01 35.69 13.32
N ALA A 4 -24.90 35.84 14.64
CA ALA A 4 -25.80 36.66 15.42
C ALA A 4 -25.71 38.13 14.94
N GLY A 5 -26.86 38.63 14.48
CA GLY A 5 -27.35 40.01 14.58
C GLY A 5 -26.35 41.15 14.40
N SER A 6 -26.50 41.86 13.29
CA SER A 6 -26.10 43.26 13.10
C SER A 6 -26.20 44.10 14.38
N HIS A 7 -25.13 44.82 14.72
CA HIS A 7 -25.16 45.92 15.68
C HIS A 7 -26.33 46.86 15.34
N PRO A 8 -27.26 47.15 16.27
CA PRO A 8 -28.27 48.18 16.04
C PRO A 8 -27.57 49.53 15.82
N TYR A 9 -28.08 50.31 14.85
CA TYR A 9 -27.50 51.59 14.43
C TYR A 9 -27.47 52.63 15.56
N GLU A 10 -28.30 52.44 16.60
CA GLU A 10 -28.26 53.19 17.84
C GLU A 10 -28.28 52.21 19.03
N ASN A 11 -27.28 52.34 19.90
CA ASN A 11 -27.19 51.65 21.18
C ASN A 11 -27.69 52.59 22.28
N GLU A 12 -28.64 52.14 23.09
CA GLU A 12 -29.17 52.92 24.23
C GLU A 12 -28.06 53.33 25.22
N LEU A 13 -26.95 52.56 25.30
CA LEU A 13 -25.76 52.93 26.07
C LEU A 13 -24.95 54.06 25.42
N ASP A 14 -24.94 54.20 24.10
CA ASP A 14 -24.26 55.29 23.40
C ASP A 14 -25.03 56.61 23.57
N ALA A 15 -26.36 56.55 23.67
CA ALA A 15 -27.20 57.69 24.04
C ALA A 15 -26.96 58.14 25.50
N ILE A 16 -26.66 57.21 26.41
CA ILE A 16 -26.29 57.49 27.80
C ILE A 16 -24.86 58.05 27.89
N ALA A 17 -23.92 57.50 27.12
CA ALA A 17 -22.53 57.97 27.06
C ALA A 17 -22.40 59.36 26.40
N GLY A 18 -23.25 59.67 25.41
CA GLY A 18 -23.34 60.99 24.79
C GLY A 18 -23.94 62.07 25.70
N ALA A 19 -24.64 61.68 26.78
CA ALA A 19 -25.28 62.56 27.75
C ALA A 19 -24.41 62.82 28.99
N LEU A 20 -23.09 63.00 28.82
CA LEU A 20 -22.08 63.29 29.86
C LEU A 20 -22.24 64.66 30.57
N ASN A 21 -23.48 65.08 30.84
CA ASN A 21 -23.79 66.12 31.80
C ASN A 21 -24.73 65.55 32.86
N ALA A 22 -24.23 65.47 34.10
CA ALA A 22 -24.91 64.88 35.24
C ALA A 22 -26.30 65.50 35.55
N ASP A 23 -26.54 66.74 35.09
CA ASP A 23 -27.82 67.44 35.25
C ASP A 23 -28.90 67.01 34.24
N ALA A 24 -28.53 66.49 33.07
CA ALA A 24 -29.48 65.95 32.10
C ALA A 24 -30.02 64.58 32.54
N LEU A 25 -29.18 63.77 33.23
CA LEU A 25 -29.58 62.46 33.76
C LEU A 25 -30.60 62.55 34.91
N LYS A 26 -30.54 63.59 35.75
CA LYS A 26 -31.46 63.74 36.90
C LYS A 26 -32.91 63.98 36.52
N ASN A 27 -33.18 64.51 35.32
CA ASN A 27 -34.50 64.97 34.90
C ASN A 27 -35.14 64.12 33.81
N MET A 28 -34.52 63.00 33.38
CA MET A 28 -35.13 62.08 32.40
C MET A 28 -36.14 61.15 33.08
N PRO A 29 -37.45 61.26 32.76
CA PRO A 29 -38.46 60.35 33.29
C PRO A 29 -38.18 58.92 32.78
N GLY A 30 -38.06 57.96 33.70
CA GLY A 30 -37.83 56.55 33.35
C GLY A 30 -36.36 56.12 33.29
N LEU A 31 -35.40 57.03 33.50
CA LEU A 31 -33.96 56.70 33.43
C LEU A 31 -33.53 55.72 34.54
N SER A 32 -34.06 55.84 35.77
CA SER A 32 -33.75 54.87 36.82
C SER A 32 -34.30 53.48 36.47
N GLY A 33 -35.49 53.41 35.87
CA GLY A 33 -36.09 52.15 35.41
C GLY A 33 -35.33 51.53 34.22
N ALA A 34 -34.83 52.37 33.30
CA ALA A 34 -34.01 51.94 32.17
C ALA A 34 -32.61 51.48 32.63
N MET A 35 -31.94 52.24 33.52
CA MET A 35 -30.67 51.83 34.13
C MET A 35 -30.82 50.56 34.95
N GLN A 36 -31.90 50.42 35.73
CA GLN A 36 -32.15 49.24 36.54
C GLN A 36 -32.44 48.02 35.66
N LYS A 37 -33.22 48.18 34.57
CA LYS A 37 -33.39 47.12 33.56
C LYS A 37 -32.09 46.78 32.84
N ALA A 38 -31.26 47.77 32.51
CA ALA A 38 -29.98 47.55 31.86
C ALA A 38 -28.98 46.85 32.79
N LEU A 39 -28.92 47.24 34.07
CA LEU A 39 -28.11 46.59 35.11
C LEU A 39 -28.61 45.18 35.41
N VAL A 40 -29.93 44.96 35.47
CA VAL A 40 -30.51 43.62 35.63
C VAL A 40 -30.20 42.77 34.41
N LYS A 41 -30.39 43.28 33.19
CA LYS A 41 -30.08 42.53 31.95
C LYS A 41 -28.58 42.28 31.77
N TYR A 42 -27.72 43.20 32.23
CA TYR A 42 -26.28 43.00 32.29
C TYR A 42 -25.91 41.98 33.36
N GLY A 43 -26.54 42.02 34.54
CA GLY A 43 -26.41 41.01 35.58
C GLY A 43 -26.86 39.63 35.13
N GLU A 44 -28.02 39.53 34.47
CA GLU A 44 -28.54 38.31 33.85
C GLU A 44 -27.60 37.80 32.76
N ARG A 45 -27.05 38.67 31.90
CA ARG A 45 -26.05 38.26 30.90
C ARG A 45 -24.73 37.86 31.52
N ALA A 46 -24.26 38.56 32.55
CA ALA A 46 -23.05 38.22 33.28
C ALA A 46 -23.24 36.91 34.07
N GLN A 47 -24.45 36.63 34.55
CA GLN A 47 -24.81 35.39 35.23
C GLN A 47 -25.01 34.24 34.24
N GLN A 48 -25.65 34.47 33.08
CA GLN A 48 -25.75 33.52 31.97
C GLN A 48 -24.39 33.19 31.34
N ASN A 49 -23.48 34.16 31.29
CA ASN A 49 -22.12 33.97 30.77
C ASN A 49 -21.12 33.52 31.85
N GLY A 50 -21.43 33.71 33.13
CA GLY A 50 -20.55 33.45 34.28
C GLY A 50 -20.88 32.19 35.07
N LEU A 51 -22.10 31.65 34.95
CA LEU A 51 -22.39 30.28 35.36
C LEU A 51 -21.88 29.34 34.28
N LEU A 52 -20.84 28.57 34.61
CA LEU A 52 -20.50 27.33 33.93
C LEU A 52 -21.81 26.53 33.77
N VAL A 53 -22.27 26.41 32.52
CA VAL A 53 -23.59 25.86 32.17
C VAL A 53 -23.63 24.40 32.65
N VAL A 54 -24.21 24.17 33.83
CA VAL A 54 -24.77 22.87 34.17
C VAL A 54 -25.79 22.58 33.07
N PRO A 55 -25.69 21.45 32.35
CA PRO A 55 -26.62 21.16 31.27
C PRO A 55 -28.06 21.19 31.79
N ASP A 56 -28.99 21.86 31.10
CA ASP A 56 -30.41 21.83 31.51
C ASP A 56 -31.03 20.42 31.40
N ASP A 57 -30.34 19.50 30.73
CA ASP A 57 -30.68 18.09 30.61
C ASP A 57 -30.09 17.29 31.79
N PHE A 58 -30.96 16.82 32.69
CA PHE A 58 -30.58 15.99 33.83
C PHE A 58 -29.81 14.71 33.44
N SER A 59 -30.09 14.13 32.27
CA SER A 59 -29.36 12.95 31.81
C SER A 59 -27.91 13.26 31.41
N LEU A 60 -27.63 14.50 31.00
CA LEU A 60 -26.28 14.99 30.78
C LEU A 60 -25.60 15.40 32.09
N GLN A 61 -26.35 15.95 33.06
CA GLN A 61 -25.84 16.21 34.41
C GLN A 61 -25.37 14.93 35.09
N ASP A 62 -26.14 13.84 34.97
CA ASP A 62 -25.77 12.51 35.48
C ASP A 62 -24.50 11.94 34.83
N GLN A 63 -24.11 12.44 33.65
CA GLN A 63 -22.89 12.05 32.95
C GLN A 63 -21.69 12.96 33.28
N CYS A 64 -21.89 14.07 34.00
CA CYS A 64 -20.81 14.96 34.40
C CYS A 64 -20.06 14.42 35.63
N SER A 65 -18.75 14.65 35.67
CA SER A 65 -18.00 14.50 36.92
C SER A 65 -18.52 15.50 37.95
N SER A 66 -18.64 15.07 39.19
CA SER A 66 -19.26 15.84 40.26
C SER A 66 -18.53 15.63 41.59
N VAL A 67 -18.62 16.66 42.43
CA VAL A 67 -18.16 16.65 43.82
C VAL A 67 -19.39 16.87 44.67
N SER A 68 -19.76 15.88 45.49
CA SER A 68 -20.87 16.03 46.43
C SER A 68 -20.42 16.80 47.65
N ILE A 69 -21.12 17.89 47.95
CA ILE A 69 -20.81 18.78 49.07
C ILE A 69 -22.05 19.00 49.92
N GLU A 70 -21.89 18.93 51.24
CA GLU A 70 -22.93 19.32 52.19
C GLU A 70 -22.58 20.71 52.74
N VAL A 71 -23.49 21.66 52.55
CA VAL A 71 -23.30 23.04 53.00
C VAL A 71 -24.26 23.33 54.16
N HIS A 72 -23.70 23.72 55.29
CA HIS A 72 -24.45 24.17 56.47
C HIS A 72 -24.19 25.65 56.72
N ASP A 73 -25.22 26.39 57.15
CA ASP A 73 -25.10 27.78 57.62
C ASP A 73 -24.35 28.75 56.69
N TRP A 74 -24.60 28.66 55.38
CA TRP A 74 -23.91 29.48 54.36
C TRP A 74 -24.12 30.98 54.59
N SER A 75 -23.03 31.68 54.88
CA SER A 75 -23.00 33.12 55.18
C SER A 75 -23.06 34.01 53.93
N GLY A 76 -22.97 33.42 52.74
CA GLY A 76 -22.85 34.14 51.47
C GLY A 76 -21.43 34.62 51.13
N ALA A 77 -20.45 34.43 52.01
CA ALA A 77 -19.03 34.82 51.79
C ALA A 77 -18.22 33.78 51.01
N GLY A 78 -18.81 32.62 50.70
CA GLY A 78 -18.11 31.46 50.17
C GLY A 78 -17.78 30.45 51.28
N PHE A 79 -17.07 29.39 50.94
CA PHE A 79 -16.62 28.36 51.89
C PHE A 79 -15.47 27.54 51.30
N THR A 80 -14.70 26.91 52.17
CA THR A 80 -13.70 25.90 51.82
C THR A 80 -14.14 24.54 52.33
N ILE A 81 -13.91 23.49 51.54
CA ILE A 81 -14.05 22.10 51.95
C ILE A 81 -12.68 21.47 51.85
N GLU A 82 -12.16 20.99 52.98
CA GLU A 82 -10.81 20.44 53.04
C GLU A 82 -10.70 19.10 52.28
N SER A 83 -11.76 18.31 52.24
CA SER A 83 -11.77 17.03 51.55
C SER A 83 -13.19 16.62 51.13
N ALA A 84 -13.36 16.26 49.86
CA ALA A 84 -14.57 15.70 49.29
C ALA A 84 -14.21 14.64 48.23
N GLU A 85 -15.13 13.70 47.99
CA GLU A 85 -14.99 12.74 46.90
C GLU A 85 -15.41 13.37 45.57
N MET A 86 -14.63 13.09 44.52
CA MET A 86 -14.91 13.52 43.15
C MET A 86 -15.03 12.27 42.27
N THR A 87 -16.09 12.17 41.46
CA THR A 87 -16.18 11.12 40.45
C THR A 87 -15.13 11.33 39.35
N PRO A 88 -14.63 10.27 38.69
CA PRO A 88 -13.62 10.42 37.64
C PRO A 88 -14.04 11.42 36.56
N ALA A 89 -13.10 12.25 36.13
CA ALA A 89 -13.28 13.18 35.03
C ALA A 89 -12.56 12.66 33.78
N ASN A 90 -13.10 13.01 32.61
CA ASN A 90 -12.45 12.74 31.34
C ASN A 90 -12.17 14.08 30.65
N MET A 91 -10.94 14.31 30.22
CA MET A 91 -10.50 15.53 29.57
C MET A 91 -10.06 15.28 28.12
N ALA A 92 -10.70 15.99 27.19
CA ALA A 92 -10.36 15.99 25.77
C ALA A 92 -10.63 17.38 25.17
N GLU A 93 -10.08 17.64 23.97
CA GLU A 93 -10.36 18.89 23.26
C GLU A 93 -11.83 18.98 22.85
N ARG A 94 -12.47 20.11 23.17
CA ARG A 94 -13.92 20.29 23.02
C ARG A 94 -14.36 20.45 21.57
N SER A 95 -13.46 20.81 20.66
CA SER A 95 -13.76 20.95 19.24
C SER A 95 -14.00 19.60 18.54
N LEU A 96 -13.63 18.48 19.18
CA LEU A 96 -13.78 17.14 18.63
C LEU A 96 -15.20 16.61 18.78
N THR A 97 -15.54 15.54 18.06
CA THR A 97 -16.81 14.84 18.25
C THR A 97 -16.83 14.11 19.60
N ILE A 98 -18.02 13.84 20.15
CA ILE A 98 -18.18 13.08 21.40
C ILE A 98 -17.48 11.71 21.34
N LYS A 99 -17.48 11.07 20.17
CA LYS A 99 -16.82 9.78 19.97
C LYS A 99 -15.31 9.91 20.11
N GLU A 100 -14.70 10.87 19.42
CA GLU A 100 -13.26 11.16 19.50
C GLU A 100 -12.88 11.56 20.92
N GLN A 101 -13.61 12.49 21.55
CA GLN A 101 -13.38 12.90 22.94
C GLN A 101 -13.35 11.70 23.92
N ARG A 102 -14.19 10.69 23.68
CA ARG A 102 -14.22 9.48 24.51
C ARG A 102 -13.02 8.56 24.24
N SER A 103 -12.56 8.42 23.00
CA SER A 103 -11.43 7.54 22.66
C SER A 103 -10.08 8.10 23.06
N GLN A 104 -9.87 9.43 22.92
CA GLN A 104 -8.58 10.08 23.24
C GLN A 104 -8.56 10.76 24.61
N GLY A 105 -9.60 10.55 25.41
CA GLY A 105 -9.81 11.25 26.65
C GLY A 105 -8.81 10.87 27.75
N ILE A 106 -8.19 11.87 28.37
CA ILE A 106 -7.32 11.71 29.53
C ILE A 106 -8.20 11.52 30.76
N VAL A 107 -8.09 10.35 31.40
CA VAL A 107 -8.91 10.02 32.58
C VAL A 107 -8.23 10.51 33.84
N ILE A 108 -8.94 11.31 34.62
CA ILE A 108 -8.46 11.88 35.88
C ILE A 108 -9.29 11.28 37.01
N LYS A 109 -8.63 10.62 37.95
CA LYS A 109 -9.27 9.97 39.10
C LYS A 109 -8.63 10.45 40.40
N PRO A 110 -9.14 11.53 41.01
CA PRO A 110 -8.64 12.01 42.28
C PRO A 110 -8.93 11.01 43.41
N THR A 111 -8.05 10.92 44.40
CA THR A 111 -8.37 10.21 45.66
C THR A 111 -9.36 11.01 46.51
N ALA A 112 -9.13 12.31 46.59
CA ALA A 112 -10.02 13.31 47.18
C ALA A 112 -9.70 14.68 46.57
N VAL A 113 -10.58 15.66 46.77
CA VAL A 113 -10.36 17.05 46.37
C VAL A 113 -10.68 18.00 47.53
N SER A 114 -9.94 19.10 47.65
CA SER A 114 -10.45 20.27 48.36
C SER A 114 -11.23 21.13 47.39
N VAL A 115 -12.29 21.78 47.88
CA VAL A 115 -13.09 22.74 47.14
C VAL A 115 -12.86 24.11 47.76
N ASP A 116 -12.37 25.07 46.99
CA ASP A 116 -12.21 26.46 47.40
C ASP A 116 -13.19 27.34 46.62
N LEU A 117 -14.21 27.83 47.32
CA LEU A 117 -15.17 28.80 46.80
C LEU A 117 -15.18 30.05 47.69
N ASP A 118 -14.24 30.17 48.62
CA ASP A 118 -14.09 31.31 49.50
C ASP A 118 -13.38 32.44 48.75
N ARG A 119 -13.91 33.66 48.88
CA ARG A 119 -13.34 34.86 48.23
C ARG A 119 -12.51 35.72 49.17
N GLU A 120 -12.38 35.31 50.42
CA GLU A 120 -11.70 36.04 51.47
C GLU A 120 -10.55 35.23 52.06
N ASN A 121 -10.57 33.90 51.91
CA ASN A 121 -9.53 32.98 52.37
C ASN A 121 -9.01 32.08 51.23
N PHE A 122 -8.06 31.20 51.54
CA PHE A 122 -7.49 30.22 50.62
C PHE A 122 -7.12 28.93 51.35
N ILE A 123 -7.09 27.81 50.62
CA ILE A 123 -6.59 26.52 51.14
C ILE A 123 -5.12 26.64 51.59
N GLN A 124 -4.83 26.29 52.85
CA GLN A 124 -3.47 26.36 53.38
C GLN A 124 -2.54 25.31 52.75
N LYS A 125 -1.35 25.74 52.29
CA LYS A 125 -0.33 24.88 51.65
C LYS A 125 0.38 23.88 52.57
N ALA A 126 0.07 23.91 53.86
CA ALA A 126 0.58 22.92 54.80
C ALA A 126 -0.53 22.61 55.79
N ASN A 127 -0.75 21.33 56.05
CA ASN A 127 -1.56 20.95 57.18
C ASN A 127 -0.79 21.32 58.47
N ALA A 128 -1.39 22.16 59.31
CA ALA A 128 -0.78 22.67 60.54
C ALA A 128 -0.44 21.56 61.56
N GLU A 129 -1.10 20.40 61.47
CA GLU A 129 -0.94 19.26 62.38
C GLU A 129 0.06 18.21 61.86
N THR A 130 0.13 17.97 60.54
CA THR A 130 1.00 16.94 59.94
C THR A 130 2.27 17.49 59.29
N GLY A 131 2.34 18.80 59.03
CA GLY A 131 3.47 19.44 58.33
C GLY A 131 3.61 19.06 56.85
N GLU A 132 2.66 18.31 56.31
CA GLU A 132 2.66 17.83 54.93
C GLU A 132 2.37 18.99 53.97
N LYS A 133 3.25 19.20 52.98
CA LYS A 133 3.15 20.31 52.01
C LYS A 133 2.26 19.94 50.84
N ILE A 134 1.35 20.84 50.47
CA ILE A 134 0.51 20.78 49.27
C ILE A 134 1.24 21.54 48.14
N MET A 135 1.44 20.89 47.01
CA MET A 135 2.23 21.42 45.88
C MET A 135 1.39 22.26 44.91
N THR A 136 0.66 23.28 45.40
CA THR A 136 -0.14 24.14 44.53
C THR A 136 0.61 25.39 44.03
N PRO A 137 0.23 25.95 42.86
CA PRO A 137 0.73 27.24 42.36
C PRO A 137 0.51 28.40 43.34
N LYS A 138 1.24 29.52 43.19
CA LYS A 138 1.07 30.72 44.05
C LYS A 138 -0.28 31.40 43.86
N GLU A 139 -0.89 31.21 42.71
CA GLU A 139 -2.20 31.73 42.33
C GLU A 139 -3.30 31.25 43.28
N THR A 140 -3.17 30.03 43.81
CA THR A 140 -4.12 29.44 44.77
C THR A 140 -4.18 30.17 46.11
N GLU A 141 -3.21 31.04 46.43
CA GLU A 141 -3.19 31.84 47.67
C GLU A 141 -3.84 33.23 47.48
N LYS A 142 -4.37 33.54 46.29
CA LYS A 142 -4.98 34.84 46.02
C LYS A 142 -6.46 34.78 46.44
N PRO A 143 -7.00 35.80 47.14
CA PRO A 143 -8.39 35.81 47.63
C PRO A 143 -9.47 35.67 46.54
N PHE A 144 -9.13 35.78 45.27
CA PHE A 144 -10.10 35.62 44.18
C PHE A 144 -10.02 34.26 43.48
N TRP A 145 -9.08 33.40 43.87
CA TRP A 145 -8.95 32.08 43.27
C TRP A 145 -10.06 31.18 43.78
N VAL A 146 -10.74 30.49 42.86
CA VAL A 146 -11.79 29.52 43.16
C VAL A 146 -11.56 28.30 42.30
N GLY A 147 -11.71 27.12 42.90
CA GLY A 147 -11.38 25.88 42.22
C GLY A 147 -11.31 24.65 43.10
N LEU A 148 -10.77 23.57 42.53
CA LEU A 148 -10.49 22.31 43.19
C LEU A 148 -8.98 22.09 43.27
N VAL A 149 -8.53 21.53 44.39
CA VAL A 149 -7.16 21.05 44.58
C VAL A 149 -7.20 19.55 44.78
N MET A 150 -6.48 18.77 43.97
CA MET A 150 -6.51 17.30 44.08
C MET A 150 -5.56 16.79 45.16
N HIS A 151 -6.00 15.84 45.98
CA HIS A 151 -5.22 15.20 47.03
C HIS A 151 -4.62 13.87 46.57
N GLY A 152 -3.97 13.92 45.40
CA GLY A 152 -3.46 12.75 44.71
C GLY A 152 -4.53 12.00 43.93
N GLY A 153 -4.23 10.76 43.55
CA GLY A 153 -5.03 9.97 42.61
C GLY A 153 -4.22 9.57 41.38
N THR A 154 -4.88 9.41 40.22
CA THR A 154 -4.22 9.03 38.96
C THR A 154 -4.65 9.87 37.77
N VAL A 155 -3.72 10.01 36.82
CA VAL A 155 -3.96 10.49 35.44
C VAL A 155 -3.63 9.37 34.48
N ALA A 156 -4.59 8.99 33.64
CA ALA A 156 -4.48 7.86 32.73
C ALA A 156 -4.46 8.31 31.26
N LEU A 157 -3.49 7.79 30.49
CA LEU A 157 -3.43 7.96 29.03
C LEU A 157 -4.51 7.10 28.34
N PRO A 158 -4.99 7.48 27.14
CA PRO A 158 -6.03 6.73 26.46
C PRO A 158 -5.48 5.40 25.91
N PRO A 159 -6.03 4.24 26.34
CA PRO A 159 -5.57 2.93 25.89
C PRO A 159 -5.84 2.67 24.40
N ASP A 160 -6.71 3.45 23.76
CA ASP A 160 -6.91 3.36 22.32
C ASP A 160 -5.64 3.75 21.53
N PHE A 161 -4.75 4.56 22.12
CA PHE A 161 -3.51 5.03 21.49
C PHE A 161 -2.28 4.37 22.08
N VAL A 162 -2.14 4.32 23.41
CA VAL A 162 -0.94 3.78 24.06
C VAL A 162 -1.30 2.99 25.32
N GLN A 163 -0.67 1.84 25.50
CA GLN A 163 -0.92 0.90 26.59
C GLN A 163 0.39 0.44 27.23
N LYS A 164 0.29 -0.12 28.43
CA LYS A 164 1.38 -0.89 29.04
C LYS A 164 1.69 -2.10 28.16
N ASP A 165 2.92 -2.59 28.21
CA ASP A 165 3.32 -3.87 27.61
C ASP A 165 2.39 -5.01 28.08
N GLY A 166 1.85 -5.77 27.12
CA GLY A 166 0.84 -6.81 27.36
C GLY A 166 -0.57 -6.28 27.62
N GLY A 167 -0.79 -4.99 27.37
CA GLY A 167 -2.05 -4.28 27.48
C GLY A 167 -2.33 -3.60 28.82
N GLY A 168 -3.34 -2.72 28.79
CA GLY A 168 -3.83 -1.98 29.96
C GLY A 168 -3.38 -0.52 30.00
N THR A 169 -3.99 0.24 30.90
CA THR A 169 -3.85 1.70 30.93
C THR A 169 -2.54 2.14 31.59
N ILE A 170 -1.83 3.08 30.97
CA ILE A 170 -0.70 3.80 31.57
C ILE A 170 -1.27 4.86 32.52
N GLU A 171 -0.84 4.82 33.78
CA GLU A 171 -1.33 5.67 34.86
C GLU A 171 -0.17 6.39 35.54
N PHE A 172 -0.31 7.70 35.73
CA PHE A 172 0.60 8.53 36.52
C PHE A 172 -0.02 8.79 37.88
N ALA A 173 0.73 8.54 38.95
CA ALA A 173 0.29 8.89 40.29
C ALA A 173 0.38 10.40 40.50
N LEU A 174 -0.68 10.99 41.04
CA LEU A 174 -0.72 12.40 41.39
C LEU A 174 -0.22 12.61 42.82
N ALA A 175 0.65 13.59 43.00
CA ALA A 175 0.98 14.14 44.30
C ALA A 175 -0.11 15.14 44.77
N LYS A 176 -0.16 15.36 46.08
CA LYS A 176 -1.12 16.29 46.70
C LYS A 176 -0.88 17.73 46.22
N GLY A 177 -1.87 18.29 45.54
CA GLY A 177 -1.85 19.65 44.98
C GLY A 177 -1.22 19.79 43.60
N GLU A 178 -0.72 18.69 43.01
CA GLU A 178 -0.06 18.70 41.71
C GLU A 178 -1.00 19.04 40.56
N MET A 179 -2.27 18.64 40.68
CA MET A 179 -3.33 19.01 39.76
C MET A 179 -4.36 19.90 40.45
N ILE A 180 -4.76 20.96 39.74
CA ILE A 180 -5.83 21.86 40.15
C ILE A 180 -6.88 22.00 39.04
N TYR A 181 -8.09 22.40 39.40
CA TYR A 181 -9.14 22.79 38.48
C TYR A 181 -9.64 24.18 38.86
N ASP A 182 -9.56 25.17 37.98
CA ASP A 182 -10.01 26.53 38.24
C ASP A 182 -11.00 27.02 37.17
N LEU A 183 -11.26 28.34 37.13
CA LEU A 183 -12.12 28.98 36.13
C LEU A 183 -11.69 28.73 34.67
N ASN A 184 -10.41 28.44 34.43
CA ASN A 184 -9.90 28.13 33.10
C ASN A 184 -10.02 26.62 32.80
N GLY A 185 -9.99 25.76 33.81
CA GLY A 185 -10.13 24.31 33.71
C GLY A 185 -9.06 23.57 34.49
N PHE A 186 -8.76 22.33 34.08
CA PHE A 186 -7.64 21.58 34.64
C PHE A 186 -6.30 22.25 34.30
N ASN A 187 -5.40 22.24 35.27
CA ASN A 187 -4.00 22.61 35.13
C ASN A 187 -3.13 21.49 35.73
N TYR A 188 -2.34 20.86 34.88
CA TYR A 188 -1.40 19.79 35.24
C TYR A 188 -0.36 19.64 34.14
N GLN A 189 0.89 19.46 34.52
CA GLN A 189 1.97 19.20 33.57
C GLN A 189 2.89 18.13 34.13
N THR A 190 3.20 17.15 33.29
CA THR A 190 4.23 16.15 33.59
C THR A 190 5.09 15.91 32.36
N TYR A 191 6.36 15.61 32.60
CA TYR A 191 7.31 15.21 31.57
C TYR A 191 8.10 14.02 32.11
N LEU A 192 8.03 12.92 31.40
CA LEU A 192 8.76 11.70 31.70
C LEU A 192 9.76 11.46 30.57
N TYR A 193 10.99 11.17 30.95
CA TYR A 193 12.09 10.87 30.03
C TYR A 193 12.85 9.67 30.58
N ASN A 194 13.12 8.70 29.71
CA ASN A 194 13.97 7.55 29.97
C ASN A 194 14.80 7.28 28.71
N ASP A 195 16.12 7.38 28.82
CA ASP A 195 17.06 7.13 27.73
C ASP A 195 17.11 5.65 27.34
N GLU A 196 16.78 4.73 28.26
CA GLU A 196 16.66 3.30 27.97
C GLU A 196 15.31 2.94 27.33
N GLY A 197 14.33 3.85 27.35
CA GLY A 197 12.96 3.57 26.92
C GLY A 197 12.18 2.67 27.88
N VAL A 198 10.85 2.65 27.73
CA VAL A 198 9.93 1.82 28.50
C VAL A 198 9.06 1.01 27.54
N PRO A 199 8.94 -0.32 27.74
CA PRO A 199 8.12 -1.17 26.87
C PRO A 199 6.63 -0.81 27.00
N ALA A 200 5.95 -0.77 25.86
CA ALA A 200 4.57 -0.35 25.68
C ALA A 200 3.95 -1.03 24.45
N ASP A 201 2.63 -0.87 24.32
CA ASP A 201 1.89 -1.24 23.11
C ASP A 201 1.20 -0.02 22.51
N PHE A 202 1.14 0.04 21.18
CA PHE A 202 0.23 0.93 20.47
C PHE A 202 -1.16 0.32 20.41
N GLY A 203 -2.15 1.10 20.83
CA GLY A 203 -3.54 0.67 20.92
C GLY A 203 -4.22 0.52 19.55
N PRO A 204 -5.51 0.12 19.54
CA PRO A 204 -6.27 -0.09 18.32
C PRO A 204 -6.38 1.11 17.38
N ALA A 205 -6.27 2.35 17.87
CA ALA A 205 -6.29 3.55 17.03
C ALA A 205 -5.00 3.73 16.20
N LEU A 206 -3.92 3.03 16.59
CA LEU A 206 -2.60 3.09 15.95
C LEU A 206 -2.21 1.75 15.31
N GLY A 207 -3.17 0.87 15.03
CA GLY A 207 -2.96 -0.39 14.30
C GLY A 207 -2.64 -1.60 15.18
N GLY A 208 -2.39 -1.40 16.47
CA GLY A 208 -2.19 -2.51 17.42
C GLY A 208 -0.78 -3.10 17.47
N PHE A 209 0.28 -2.30 17.24
CA PHE A 209 1.66 -2.76 17.35
C PHE A 209 2.04 -3.02 18.82
N THR A 210 2.71 -4.14 19.11
CA THR A 210 2.93 -4.63 20.50
C THR A 210 4.39 -4.65 20.94
N ASP A 211 5.33 -4.24 20.09
CA ASP A 211 6.72 -4.05 20.48
C ASP A 211 7.10 -2.59 20.28
N VAL A 212 6.64 -1.76 21.22
CA VAL A 212 6.85 -0.32 21.24
C VAL A 212 7.71 0.07 22.44
N TRP A 213 8.70 0.93 22.20
CA TRP A 213 9.54 1.50 23.25
C TRP A 213 9.31 2.99 23.32
N VAL A 214 8.82 3.48 24.45
CA VAL A 214 8.55 4.91 24.69
C VAL A 214 9.72 5.53 25.43
N TYR A 215 10.33 6.55 24.85
CA TYR A 215 11.49 7.24 25.42
C TYR A 215 11.11 8.48 26.23
N ASP A 216 10.11 9.22 25.75
CA ASP A 216 9.57 10.34 26.49
C ASP A 216 8.08 10.56 26.28
N CYS A 217 7.46 11.14 27.29
CA CYS A 217 6.05 11.48 27.33
C CYS A 217 5.88 12.84 28.02
N LEU A 218 5.49 13.85 27.25
CA LEU A 218 5.03 15.13 27.73
C LEU A 218 3.50 15.15 27.75
N LEU A 219 2.92 15.42 28.92
CA LEU A 219 1.48 15.65 29.06
C LEU A 219 1.25 16.99 29.73
N ASP A 220 0.65 17.92 29.00
CA ASP A 220 0.28 19.25 29.46
C ASP A 220 -1.23 19.44 29.31
N LEU A 221 -1.89 19.63 30.45
CA LEU A 221 -3.31 19.89 30.58
C LEU A 221 -3.47 21.34 31.01
N TYR A 222 -4.00 22.17 30.12
CA TYR A 222 -4.21 23.59 30.42
C TYR A 222 -5.50 24.10 29.81
N ALA A 223 -6.32 24.75 30.63
CA ALA A 223 -7.58 25.36 30.22
C ALA A 223 -8.51 24.40 29.44
N ASN A 224 -8.61 23.15 29.89
CA ASN A 224 -9.33 22.03 29.25
C ASN A 224 -8.82 21.64 27.86
N LYS A 225 -7.56 21.96 27.53
CA LYS A 225 -6.86 21.46 26.35
C LYS A 225 -5.87 20.39 26.76
N VAL A 226 -5.73 19.37 25.92
CA VAL A 226 -4.74 18.31 26.09
C VAL A 226 -3.63 18.54 25.08
N ASN A 227 -2.40 18.72 25.56
CA ASN A 227 -1.21 18.67 24.74
C ASN A 227 -0.38 17.45 25.17
N LEU A 228 -0.49 16.38 24.39
CA LEU A 228 0.28 15.15 24.55
C LEU A 228 1.37 15.13 23.48
N GLU A 229 2.59 14.77 23.85
CA GLU A 229 3.67 14.40 22.92
C GLU A 229 4.37 13.16 23.48
N ILE A 230 4.51 12.11 22.67
CA ILE A 230 5.23 10.87 22.99
C ILE A 230 6.16 10.54 21.83
N ASN A 231 7.45 10.36 22.12
CA ASN A 231 8.41 9.82 21.16
C ASN A 231 8.68 8.34 21.49
N ALA A 232 8.60 7.50 20.47
CA ALA A 232 8.70 6.06 20.60
C ALA A 232 9.42 5.42 19.42
N GLU A 233 9.85 4.18 19.58
CA GLU A 233 10.28 3.30 18.50
C GLU A 233 9.36 2.09 18.43
N VAL A 234 8.97 1.71 17.22
CA VAL A 234 8.06 0.58 16.97
C VAL A 234 8.79 -0.47 16.15
N ALA A 235 8.88 -1.70 16.65
CA ALA A 235 9.41 -2.81 15.85
C ALA A 235 8.38 -3.26 14.82
N VAL A 236 8.86 -3.52 13.60
CA VAL A 236 8.02 -3.93 12.48
C VAL A 236 8.41 -5.34 12.04
N ASP A 237 7.52 -6.30 12.28
CA ASP A 237 7.76 -7.72 11.96
C ASP A 237 8.03 -7.96 10.46
N LEU A 238 7.33 -7.22 9.59
CA LEU A 238 7.55 -7.29 8.13
C LEU A 238 8.97 -6.85 7.73
N PHE A 239 9.63 -6.06 8.58
CA PHE A 239 11.02 -5.63 8.43
C PHE A 239 11.93 -6.36 9.42
N ARG A 240 11.59 -7.61 9.77
CA ARG A 240 12.37 -8.49 10.66
C ARG A 240 12.61 -7.93 12.06
N GLY A 241 11.67 -7.12 12.56
CA GLY A 241 11.75 -6.50 13.87
C GLY A 241 12.64 -5.25 13.90
N ASN A 242 13.10 -4.77 12.74
CA ASN A 242 13.73 -3.45 12.66
C ASN A 242 12.75 -2.38 13.16
N ARG A 243 13.30 -1.36 13.83
CA ARG A 243 12.52 -0.33 14.51
C ARG A 243 12.38 0.91 13.64
N VAL A 244 11.21 1.52 13.70
CA VAL A 244 10.93 2.83 13.11
C VAL A 244 10.59 3.83 14.21
N GLU A 245 11.07 5.06 14.06
CA GLU A 245 10.75 6.14 14.99
C GLU A 245 9.31 6.63 14.77
N ALA A 246 8.58 6.79 15.87
CA ALA A 246 7.19 7.21 15.91
C ALA A 246 7.00 8.39 16.86
N LYS A 247 6.17 9.35 16.46
CA LYS A 247 5.79 10.48 17.32
C LYS A 247 4.27 10.61 17.41
N LEU A 248 3.70 10.33 18.58
CA LEU A 248 2.30 10.61 18.90
C LEU A 248 2.18 12.02 19.47
N TYR A 249 1.29 12.85 18.93
CA TYR A 249 1.12 14.23 19.41
C TYR A 249 -0.30 14.79 19.22
N THR A 250 -0.65 15.81 20.00
CA THR A 250 -1.88 16.59 19.77
C THR A 250 -1.73 17.53 18.58
N ASN A 251 -2.59 17.40 17.57
CA ASN A 251 -2.62 18.28 16.42
C ASN A 251 -3.02 19.72 16.81
N LYS A 252 -2.25 20.72 16.37
CA LYS A 252 -2.38 22.11 16.81
C LYS A 252 -3.34 22.95 15.95
N LYS A 253 -3.65 22.49 14.74
CA LYS A 253 -4.49 23.18 13.74
C LYS A 253 -5.21 22.17 12.86
N ASP A 254 -6.31 22.57 12.22
CA ASP A 254 -6.94 21.74 11.20
C ASP A 254 -6.00 21.65 9.98
N ASN A 255 -5.74 20.44 9.52
CA ASN A 255 -4.93 20.14 8.33
C ASN A 255 -5.47 18.88 7.62
N GLU A 256 -4.74 18.41 6.60
CA GLU A 256 -5.09 17.21 5.83
C GLU A 256 -5.02 15.94 6.67
N ASP A 257 -4.19 15.93 7.71
CA ASP A 257 -3.94 14.76 8.56
C ASP A 257 -4.97 14.62 9.70
N GLY A 258 -5.63 15.72 10.10
CA GLY A 258 -6.64 15.69 11.14
C GLY A 258 -7.14 17.07 11.58
N LYS A 259 -8.09 17.06 12.52
CA LYS A 259 -8.57 18.28 13.16
C LYS A 259 -7.68 18.71 14.30
N LYS A 260 -7.76 19.99 14.64
CA LYS A 260 -7.19 20.52 15.87
C LYS A 260 -7.72 19.76 17.09
N GLY A 261 -6.78 19.32 17.92
CA GLY A 261 -7.05 18.55 19.13
C GLY A 261 -6.95 17.05 18.94
N GLU A 262 -7.01 16.52 17.72
CA GLU A 262 -6.89 15.08 17.48
C GLU A 262 -5.47 14.60 17.79
N PHE A 263 -5.35 13.37 18.27
CA PHE A 263 -4.06 12.72 18.45
C PHE A 263 -3.64 12.06 17.13
N LEU A 264 -2.48 12.44 16.64
CA LEU A 264 -1.89 11.91 15.41
C LEU A 264 -0.55 11.24 15.73
N CYS A 265 -0.23 10.15 15.02
CA CYS A 265 1.03 9.44 15.22
C CYS A 265 1.79 9.33 13.89
N SER A 266 2.86 10.09 13.74
CA SER A 266 3.69 10.13 12.54
C SER A 266 4.84 9.13 12.62
N VAL A 267 5.24 8.58 11.47
CA VAL A 267 6.48 7.81 11.29
C VAL A 267 7.58 8.76 10.80
N ALA A 268 8.75 8.71 11.42
CA ALA A 268 9.89 9.54 11.01
C ALA A 268 10.63 8.91 9.81
N PRO A 269 11.32 9.73 9.00
CA PRO A 269 12.18 9.20 7.95
C PRO A 269 13.25 8.26 8.51
N THR A 270 13.36 7.06 7.95
CA THR A 270 14.23 5.99 8.47
C THR A 270 14.81 5.19 7.31
N THR A 271 16.11 4.87 7.35
CA THR A 271 16.71 3.88 6.44
C THR A 271 16.92 2.58 7.21
N ILE A 272 16.42 1.49 6.65
CA ILE A 272 16.47 0.15 7.23
C ILE A 272 17.29 -0.71 6.27
N GLU A 273 18.53 -1.02 6.69
CA GLU A 273 19.37 -2.00 6.01
C GLU A 273 18.78 -3.40 6.21
N ASP A 274 18.83 -4.22 5.17
CA ASP A 274 18.39 -5.62 5.18
C ASP A 274 16.94 -5.82 5.69
N ALA A 275 16.04 -4.93 5.30
CA ALA A 275 14.69 -4.81 5.86
C ALA A 275 13.92 -6.15 5.81
N PRO A 276 13.59 -6.72 4.63
CA PRO A 276 13.07 -8.09 4.57
C PRO A 276 14.16 -9.17 4.47
N ALA A 277 15.37 -8.87 3.96
CA ALA A 277 16.49 -9.79 3.83
C ALA A 277 17.79 -9.07 3.46
N THR A 278 18.93 -9.75 3.55
CA THR A 278 20.24 -9.22 3.18
C THR A 278 20.29 -8.77 1.73
N GLY A 279 20.75 -7.53 1.51
CA GLY A 279 20.82 -6.91 0.18
C GLY A 279 19.49 -6.32 -0.30
N ILE A 280 18.48 -6.23 0.56
CA ILE A 280 17.21 -5.56 0.28
C ILE A 280 16.99 -4.47 1.32
N ASP A 281 17.23 -3.23 0.93
CA ASP A 281 17.15 -2.06 1.82
C ASP A 281 15.84 -1.30 1.59
N MET A 282 15.33 -0.72 2.66
CA MET A 282 14.14 0.14 2.62
C MET A 282 14.44 1.52 3.17
N THR A 283 14.06 2.55 2.44
CA THR A 283 14.01 3.92 2.96
C THR A 283 12.56 4.31 3.15
N ILE A 284 12.22 4.81 4.33
CA ILE A 284 10.94 5.41 4.69
C ILE A 284 11.15 6.91 4.68
N ASP A 285 10.38 7.64 3.88
CA ASP A 285 10.42 9.10 3.82
C ASP A 285 9.50 9.75 4.85
N GLY A 286 8.54 8.97 5.37
CA GLY A 286 7.59 9.38 6.39
C GLY A 286 6.30 8.57 6.29
N GLY A 287 5.38 8.82 7.24
CA GLY A 287 4.13 8.08 7.27
C GLY A 287 3.27 8.37 8.50
N TRP A 288 2.22 7.56 8.67
CA TRP A 288 1.29 7.66 9.79
C TRP A 288 0.85 6.29 10.30
N PHE A 289 0.78 6.14 11.63
CA PHE A 289 0.03 5.05 12.24
C PHE A 289 -1.45 5.39 12.27
N ARG A 290 -2.28 4.49 11.76
CA ARG A 290 -3.73 4.60 11.74
C ARG A 290 -4.37 3.34 12.29
N LYS A 291 -5.68 3.37 12.46
CA LYS A 291 -6.45 2.26 13.04
C LYS A 291 -6.21 0.94 12.30
N GLU A 292 -6.07 1.01 10.98
CA GLU A 292 -5.92 -0.17 10.13
C GLU A 292 -4.50 -0.75 10.17
N ALA A 293 -3.48 0.12 10.17
CA ALA A 293 -2.08 -0.22 9.93
C ALA A 293 -1.17 1.03 9.97
N MET A 294 0.13 0.82 9.74
CA MET A 294 1.10 1.88 9.45
C MET A 294 1.12 2.18 7.94
N TYR A 295 0.95 3.44 7.55
CA TYR A 295 0.98 3.91 6.16
C TYR A 295 2.30 4.63 5.94
N ILE A 296 3.09 4.22 4.95
CA ILE A 296 4.40 4.80 4.67
C ILE A 296 4.60 5.11 3.19
N SER A 297 5.38 6.14 2.92
CA SER A 297 5.98 6.41 1.61
C SER A 297 7.49 6.20 1.70
N GLY A 298 8.11 5.85 0.58
CA GLY A 298 9.53 5.56 0.59
C GLY A 298 10.02 4.87 -0.67
N SER A 299 11.07 4.07 -0.51
CA SER A 299 11.61 3.27 -1.61
C SER A 299 12.28 1.98 -1.15
N VAL A 300 12.39 1.02 -2.08
CA VAL A 300 13.13 -0.24 -1.90
C VAL A 300 14.28 -0.30 -2.89
N VAL A 301 15.45 -0.77 -2.45
CA VAL A 301 16.59 -1.11 -3.30
C VAL A 301 16.89 -2.59 -3.10
N ALA A 302 17.05 -3.35 -4.18
CA ALA A 302 17.36 -4.77 -4.13
C ALA A 302 18.64 -5.05 -4.93
N GLU A 303 19.67 -5.50 -4.23
CA GLU A 303 21.00 -5.84 -4.75
C GLU A 303 21.36 -7.25 -4.27
N ILE A 304 20.69 -8.24 -4.84
CA ILE A 304 20.96 -9.66 -4.60
C ILE A 304 21.61 -10.25 -5.85
N ASP A 305 22.36 -11.35 -5.72
CA ASP A 305 23.19 -11.89 -6.82
C ASP A 305 22.42 -12.07 -8.15
N GLU A 306 21.13 -12.39 -8.09
CA GLU A 306 20.28 -12.67 -9.25
C GLU A 306 19.36 -11.52 -9.66
N ILE A 307 19.20 -10.49 -8.82
CA ILE A 307 18.33 -9.33 -9.06
C ILE A 307 19.06 -8.07 -8.63
N GLN A 308 19.32 -7.20 -9.59
CA GLN A 308 19.97 -5.91 -9.35
C GLN A 308 19.09 -4.78 -9.87
N THR A 309 18.77 -3.82 -9.01
CA THR A 309 18.16 -2.55 -9.45
C THR A 309 19.21 -1.57 -10.00
N GLY A 310 20.51 -1.91 -9.91
CA GLY A 310 21.60 -1.05 -10.38
C GLY A 310 21.76 0.20 -9.52
N GLY A 311 21.36 0.13 -8.26
CA GLY A 311 21.29 1.24 -7.31
C GLY A 311 20.12 2.19 -7.53
N GLU A 312 19.22 1.95 -8.50
CA GLU A 312 18.01 2.75 -8.62
C GLU A 312 16.96 2.33 -7.57
N PRO A 313 16.42 3.27 -6.79
CA PRO A 313 15.34 2.98 -5.84
C PRO A 313 14.02 2.78 -6.55
N MET A 314 13.23 1.82 -6.08
CA MET A 314 11.81 1.59 -6.41
C MET A 314 10.94 2.44 -5.50
N PRO A 315 10.46 3.64 -5.96
CA PRO A 315 9.73 4.56 -5.11
C PRO A 315 8.25 4.17 -5.02
N PHE A 316 7.65 4.39 -3.87
CA PHE A 316 6.24 4.11 -3.64
C PHE A 316 5.61 5.12 -2.69
N THR A 317 4.30 5.29 -2.86
CA THR A 317 3.44 6.07 -1.96
C THR A 317 2.37 5.15 -1.36
N ASP A 318 2.06 5.34 -0.08
CA ASP A 318 0.96 4.66 0.63
C ASP A 318 1.10 3.12 0.75
N LEU A 319 2.30 2.59 0.99
CA LEU A 319 2.46 1.21 1.40
C LEU A 319 1.86 1.01 2.80
N ILE A 320 0.94 0.05 2.92
CA ILE A 320 0.20 -0.20 4.17
C ILE A 320 0.79 -1.43 4.90
N VAL A 321 1.48 -1.21 6.01
CA VAL A 321 2.16 -2.26 6.80
C VAL A 321 1.32 -2.64 8.04
N PRO A 322 0.81 -3.88 8.11
CA PRO A 322 -0.02 -4.31 9.24
C PRO A 322 0.82 -4.63 10.48
N ALA A 323 0.25 -4.43 11.67
CA ALA A 323 0.88 -4.85 12.93
C ALA A 323 1.01 -6.38 13.06
N ASP A 324 0.03 -7.12 12.51
CA ASP A 324 0.09 -8.58 12.42
C ASP A 324 0.58 -8.96 11.03
N ILE A 325 1.82 -9.46 10.94
CA ILE A 325 2.47 -9.85 9.69
C ILE A 325 1.65 -10.89 8.89
N ARG A 326 0.81 -11.70 9.55
CA ARG A 326 -0.06 -12.69 8.88
C ARG A 326 -1.17 -12.08 8.04
N LYS A 327 -1.44 -10.78 8.21
CA LYS A 327 -2.41 -10.04 7.38
C LYS A 327 -1.82 -9.55 6.06
N SER A 328 -0.50 -9.63 5.87
CA SER A 328 0.13 -9.39 4.57
C SER A 328 -0.49 -10.30 3.50
N GLY A 329 -0.53 -9.84 2.26
CA GLY A 329 -1.15 -10.57 1.16
C GLY A 329 -0.62 -10.15 -0.20
N ALA A 330 -0.72 -11.07 -1.15
CA ALA A 330 -0.27 -10.85 -2.51
C ALA A 330 -1.24 -9.93 -3.26
N MET A 331 -0.71 -9.14 -4.20
CA MET A 331 -1.52 -8.27 -5.08
C MET A 331 -2.57 -9.04 -5.89
N SER A 332 -2.33 -10.31 -6.18
CA SER A 332 -3.24 -11.17 -6.94
C SER A 332 -4.52 -11.56 -6.17
N GLU A 333 -4.60 -11.29 -4.87
CA GLU A 333 -5.78 -11.58 -4.05
C GLU A 333 -6.78 -10.40 -4.03
N ALA A 334 -7.99 -10.61 -4.57
CA ALA A 334 -9.04 -9.59 -4.75
C ALA A 334 -9.54 -8.85 -3.48
N LYS A 335 -8.96 -9.10 -2.30
CA LYS A 335 -9.39 -8.55 -1.00
C LYS A 335 -8.27 -8.08 -0.07
N ARG A 336 -6.99 -8.07 -0.47
CA ARG A 336 -5.90 -7.66 0.44
C ARG A 336 -5.16 -6.43 -0.10
N GLN A 337 -5.10 -5.39 0.72
CA GLN A 337 -4.43 -4.11 0.48
C GLN A 337 -3.15 -3.94 1.31
N TYR A 338 -2.81 -4.90 2.17
CA TYR A 338 -1.67 -4.79 3.08
C TYR A 338 -0.41 -5.32 2.42
N SER A 339 0.67 -4.56 2.57
CA SER A 339 2.03 -4.89 2.11
C SER A 339 2.18 -4.98 0.60
N ALA A 340 1.26 -4.37 -0.16
CA ALA A 340 1.25 -4.33 -1.61
C ALA A 340 1.12 -2.88 -2.10
N VAL A 341 1.90 -2.47 -3.11
CA VAL A 341 1.93 -1.08 -3.58
C VAL A 341 2.36 -1.00 -5.05
N GLU A 342 1.75 -0.06 -5.78
CA GLU A 342 2.22 0.35 -7.11
C GLU A 342 3.40 1.33 -6.96
N LEU A 343 4.38 1.24 -7.84
CA LEU A 343 5.51 2.16 -7.84
C LEU A 343 5.12 3.50 -8.46
N ASP A 344 5.67 4.59 -7.93
CA ASP A 344 5.39 5.94 -8.46
C ASP A 344 5.94 6.12 -9.89
N ARG A 345 6.95 5.32 -10.26
CA ARG A 345 7.47 5.20 -11.61
C ARG A 345 7.98 3.76 -11.87
N PRO A 346 7.98 3.30 -13.13
CA PRO A 346 8.60 2.03 -13.48
C PRO A 346 10.12 2.05 -13.25
N ILE A 347 10.68 0.90 -12.84
CA ILE A 347 12.11 0.67 -12.63
C ILE A 347 12.55 -0.58 -13.36
N ASN A 348 13.68 -0.53 -14.06
CA ASN A 348 14.24 -1.70 -14.70
C ASN A 348 15.14 -2.45 -13.73
N ILE A 349 14.94 -3.76 -13.62
CA ILE A 349 15.87 -4.69 -12.98
C ILE A 349 16.50 -5.59 -14.02
N ASP A 350 17.71 -6.06 -13.73
CA ASP A 350 18.30 -7.20 -14.44
C ASP A 350 17.99 -8.48 -13.67
N PHE A 351 17.33 -9.43 -14.34
CA PHE A 351 17.04 -10.76 -13.82
C PHE A 351 17.63 -11.81 -14.79
N GLN A 352 18.81 -12.34 -14.44
CA GLN A 352 19.54 -13.32 -15.25
C GLN A 352 19.77 -12.86 -16.72
N GLY A 353 20.03 -11.57 -16.96
CA GLY A 353 20.24 -11.00 -18.29
C GLY A 353 18.97 -10.52 -18.99
N PHE A 354 17.79 -10.76 -18.38
CA PHE A 354 16.53 -10.21 -18.85
C PHE A 354 16.20 -8.92 -18.12
N THR A 355 16.01 -7.85 -18.88
CA THR A 355 15.47 -6.60 -18.35
C THR A 355 13.99 -6.79 -18.02
N MET A 356 13.62 -6.56 -16.77
CA MET A 356 12.22 -6.52 -16.34
C MET A 356 11.88 -5.12 -15.84
N GLU A 357 10.82 -4.52 -16.40
CA GLU A 357 10.30 -3.23 -15.98
C GLU A 357 9.28 -3.45 -14.84
N ILE A 358 9.74 -3.25 -13.60
CA ILE A 358 8.94 -3.35 -12.38
C ILE A 358 8.05 -2.13 -12.23
N ARG A 359 6.78 -2.37 -11.92
CA ARG A 359 5.75 -1.34 -11.75
C ARG A 359 5.00 -1.46 -10.42
N ALA A 360 5.11 -2.59 -9.73
CA ALA A 360 4.52 -2.78 -8.41
C ALA A 360 5.30 -3.84 -7.61
N LEU A 361 5.10 -3.86 -6.31
CA LEU A 361 5.65 -4.89 -5.43
C LEU A 361 4.66 -5.30 -4.35
N ASP A 362 4.80 -6.53 -3.84
CA ASP A 362 4.20 -6.94 -2.57
C ASP A 362 5.16 -7.74 -1.69
N MET A 363 4.90 -7.70 -0.40
CA MET A 363 5.59 -8.50 0.62
C MET A 363 4.57 -9.38 1.34
N THR A 364 4.65 -10.70 1.14
CA THR A 364 3.69 -11.66 1.69
C THR A 364 4.36 -12.63 2.66
N TYR A 365 3.86 -12.71 3.88
CA TYR A 365 4.31 -13.68 4.87
C TYR A 365 3.79 -15.09 4.57
N LYS A 366 4.68 -16.09 4.64
CA LYS A 366 4.39 -17.50 4.45
C LYS A 366 4.88 -18.32 5.64
N GLU A 367 3.96 -19.05 6.28
CA GLU A 367 4.31 -20.08 7.27
C GLU A 367 4.53 -21.41 6.56
N HIS A 368 5.64 -22.07 6.88
CA HIS A 368 5.94 -23.39 6.32
C HIS A 368 5.48 -24.51 7.26
N PRO A 369 5.18 -25.71 6.73
CA PRO A 369 4.83 -26.86 7.54
C PRO A 369 5.90 -27.22 8.57
N THR A 370 5.45 -27.77 9.69
CA THR A 370 6.32 -28.22 10.79
C THR A 370 7.29 -29.29 10.29
N GLY A 371 8.60 -29.00 10.34
CA GLY A 371 9.67 -29.89 9.85
C GLY A 371 10.42 -29.39 8.62
N SER A 372 9.99 -28.28 8.00
CA SER A 372 10.79 -27.55 7.02
C SER A 372 12.06 -26.97 7.67
N ALA A 373 13.15 -26.87 6.90
CA ALA A 373 14.39 -26.22 7.34
C ALA A 373 14.17 -24.73 7.64
N LEU A 374 13.28 -24.08 6.88
CA LEU A 374 12.80 -22.72 7.09
C LEU A 374 11.40 -22.76 7.72
N LYS A 375 11.21 -22.05 8.83
CA LYS A 375 9.91 -22.01 9.53
C LYS A 375 8.92 -21.06 8.86
N SER A 376 9.41 -19.94 8.35
CA SER A 376 8.61 -18.93 7.68
C SER A 376 9.50 -17.97 6.89
N ASP A 377 8.91 -17.42 5.83
CA ASP A 377 9.57 -16.49 4.92
C ASP A 377 8.65 -15.30 4.65
N ILE A 378 9.26 -14.18 4.26
CA ILE A 378 8.58 -13.05 3.62
C ILE A 378 8.87 -13.16 2.13
N TRP A 379 7.85 -13.26 1.30
CA TRP A 379 8.02 -13.29 -0.15
C TRP A 379 7.90 -11.88 -0.68
N LEU A 380 9.00 -11.34 -1.21
CA LEU A 380 8.99 -10.11 -1.99
C LEU A 380 8.66 -10.47 -3.45
N THR A 381 7.50 -10.08 -3.92
CA THR A 381 7.07 -10.27 -5.31
C THR A 381 7.21 -8.94 -6.05
N LEU A 382 8.02 -8.94 -7.11
CA LEU A 382 8.15 -7.81 -8.02
C LEU A 382 7.25 -8.06 -9.24
N HIS A 383 6.38 -7.11 -9.56
CA HIS A 383 5.40 -7.21 -10.64
C HIS A 383 5.72 -6.23 -11.76
N GLY A 384 5.59 -6.66 -13.00
CA GLY A 384 5.99 -5.84 -14.13
C GLY A 384 5.82 -6.50 -15.49
N ALA A 385 6.73 -6.17 -16.40
CA ALA A 385 6.81 -6.76 -17.73
C ALA A 385 8.27 -7.07 -18.10
N THR A 386 8.51 -8.27 -18.63
CA THR A 386 9.83 -8.77 -19.00
C THR A 386 10.11 -8.54 -20.48
N LEU A 387 11.28 -8.00 -20.82
CA LEU A 387 11.70 -7.89 -22.22
C LEU A 387 12.22 -9.25 -22.71
N LEU A 388 11.35 -10.02 -23.37
CA LEU A 388 11.68 -11.37 -23.86
C LEU A 388 12.53 -11.38 -25.14
N ALA A 389 12.38 -10.37 -26.01
CA ALA A 389 13.20 -10.15 -27.20
C ALA A 389 13.00 -8.72 -27.73
N GLU A 390 13.93 -8.19 -28.52
CA GLU A 390 13.85 -6.83 -29.10
C GLU A 390 12.65 -6.63 -30.03
N ASN A 391 12.15 -7.71 -30.65
CA ASN A 391 11.00 -7.70 -31.54
C ASN A 391 9.69 -8.08 -30.85
N ILE A 392 9.71 -8.32 -29.53
CA ILE A 392 8.53 -8.57 -28.70
C ILE A 392 8.33 -7.32 -27.84
N PRO A 393 7.26 -6.52 -28.06
CA PRO A 393 7.03 -5.34 -27.26
C PRO A 393 6.77 -5.71 -25.80
N LEU A 394 7.24 -4.87 -24.87
CA LEU A 394 6.91 -4.98 -23.46
C LEU A 394 5.39 -4.90 -23.26
N SER A 395 4.88 -5.76 -22.38
CA SER A 395 3.46 -5.72 -22.00
C SER A 395 3.13 -4.42 -21.27
N SER A 396 1.92 -3.92 -21.49
CA SER A 396 1.34 -2.82 -20.68
C SER A 396 0.82 -3.31 -19.33
N ASP A 397 0.67 -4.61 -19.14
CA ASP A 397 0.15 -5.21 -17.92
C ASP A 397 1.29 -5.51 -16.92
N THR A 398 0.93 -5.80 -15.66
CA THR A 398 1.85 -6.18 -14.58
C THR A 398 1.82 -7.70 -14.31
N THR A 399 1.61 -8.48 -15.36
CA THR A 399 1.39 -9.93 -15.26
C THR A 399 2.65 -10.72 -14.97
N ASP A 400 3.82 -10.14 -15.25
CA ASP A 400 5.09 -10.84 -15.05
C ASP A 400 5.55 -10.66 -13.60
N THR A 401 6.13 -11.71 -13.03
CA THR A 401 6.52 -11.74 -11.63
C THR A 401 7.90 -12.34 -11.43
N VAL A 402 8.66 -11.75 -10.52
CA VAL A 402 9.84 -12.35 -9.90
C VAL A 402 9.62 -12.42 -8.41
N VAL A 403 9.72 -13.62 -7.84
CA VAL A 403 9.45 -13.90 -6.43
C VAL A 403 10.74 -14.20 -5.70
N VAL A 404 11.03 -13.42 -4.67
CA VAL A 404 12.19 -13.59 -3.79
C VAL A 404 11.71 -14.05 -2.42
N ALA A 405 12.09 -15.27 -2.01
CA ALA A 405 11.91 -15.72 -0.65
C ALA A 405 12.97 -15.08 0.26
N CYS A 406 12.51 -14.39 1.29
CA CYS A 406 13.32 -13.75 2.32
C CYS A 406 13.08 -14.49 3.64
N PRO A 407 13.90 -15.50 4.00
CA PRO A 407 13.62 -16.30 5.18
C PRO A 407 13.76 -15.49 6.47
N VAL A 408 12.83 -15.67 7.40
CA VAL A 408 12.86 -14.88 8.65
C VAL A 408 14.05 -15.27 9.53
N SER A 409 14.38 -16.57 9.55
CA SER A 409 15.47 -17.13 10.38
C SER A 409 16.86 -17.07 9.76
N ASP A 410 16.95 -16.87 8.44
CA ASP A 410 18.19 -16.82 7.68
C ASP A 410 18.12 -15.64 6.73
N PRO A 411 18.95 -14.59 6.90
CA PRO A 411 18.79 -13.36 6.15
C PRO A 411 19.09 -13.49 4.65
N HIS A 412 19.59 -14.63 4.17
CA HIS A 412 19.97 -14.78 2.76
C HIS A 412 18.73 -15.00 1.87
N PRO A 413 18.43 -14.07 0.94
CA PRO A 413 17.29 -14.22 0.04
C PRO A 413 17.57 -15.26 -1.06
N VAL A 414 16.51 -15.89 -1.55
CA VAL A 414 16.57 -16.89 -2.63
C VAL A 414 15.45 -16.62 -3.63
N VAL A 415 15.78 -16.60 -4.93
CA VAL A 415 14.77 -16.48 -5.98
C VAL A 415 13.99 -17.79 -6.11
N LEU A 416 12.66 -17.70 -6.10
CA LEU A 416 11.74 -18.80 -6.32
C LEU A 416 11.36 -18.87 -7.80
N TYR A 417 12.19 -19.55 -8.59
CA TYR A 417 11.99 -19.72 -10.04
C TYR A 417 10.61 -20.30 -10.38
N GLU A 418 10.17 -21.36 -9.70
CA GLU A 418 8.87 -22.01 -9.91
C GLU A 418 7.65 -21.16 -9.53
N GLN A 419 7.86 -20.04 -8.83
CA GLN A 419 6.80 -19.07 -8.49
C GLN A 419 6.89 -17.80 -9.35
N SER A 420 8.01 -17.62 -10.06
CA SER A 420 8.26 -16.49 -10.95
C SER A 420 7.80 -16.86 -12.36
N HIS A 421 7.32 -15.89 -13.13
CA HIS A 421 6.92 -16.15 -14.51
C HIS A 421 6.85 -14.88 -15.36
N SER A 422 6.98 -15.06 -16.67
CA SER A 422 6.73 -14.03 -17.67
C SER A 422 5.59 -14.47 -18.58
N VAL A 423 4.66 -13.57 -18.89
CA VAL A 423 3.57 -13.84 -19.82
C VAL A 423 3.98 -13.41 -21.22
N LEU A 424 4.06 -14.38 -22.12
CA LEU A 424 4.27 -14.12 -23.53
C LEU A 424 2.92 -13.90 -24.19
N ASN A 425 2.72 -12.77 -24.85
CA ASN A 425 1.60 -12.52 -25.75
C ASN A 425 2.13 -11.76 -26.97
N ALA A 426 2.48 -12.49 -28.03
CA ALA A 426 3.13 -11.93 -29.21
C ALA A 426 2.41 -12.35 -30.49
N ASN A 427 2.31 -11.41 -31.44
CA ASN A 427 1.83 -11.68 -32.78
C ASN A 427 2.96 -11.42 -33.79
N PHE A 428 3.41 -12.48 -34.46
CA PHE A 428 4.44 -12.43 -35.48
C PHE A 428 3.79 -12.30 -36.86
N ASP A 429 3.76 -11.07 -37.36
CA ASP A 429 3.31 -10.67 -38.71
C ASP A 429 1.91 -11.17 -39.11
N GLY A 430 1.00 -11.24 -38.14
CA GLY A 430 -0.38 -11.69 -38.36
C GLY A 430 -0.52 -13.17 -38.66
N CYS A 431 0.59 -13.91 -38.74
CA CYS A 431 0.62 -15.32 -39.10
C CYS A 431 0.60 -16.18 -37.83
N ILE A 432 1.47 -15.89 -36.86
CA ILE A 432 1.66 -16.73 -35.67
C ILE A 432 1.36 -15.91 -34.42
N GLU A 433 0.38 -16.33 -33.63
CA GLU A 433 0.06 -15.75 -32.33
C GLU A 433 0.49 -16.70 -31.22
N VAL A 434 1.24 -16.18 -30.26
CA VAL A 434 1.86 -16.96 -29.19
C VAL A 434 1.39 -16.38 -27.88
N SER A 435 0.68 -17.17 -27.08
CA SER A 435 0.18 -16.75 -25.78
C SER A 435 0.37 -17.81 -24.70
N GLY A 436 1.10 -17.48 -23.63
CA GLY A 436 1.33 -18.43 -22.55
C GLY A 436 2.25 -17.92 -21.45
N VAL A 437 2.60 -18.81 -20.53
CA VAL A 437 3.44 -18.52 -19.37
C VAL A 437 4.81 -19.17 -19.54
N LEU A 438 5.86 -18.39 -19.33
CA LEU A 438 7.26 -18.80 -19.33
C LEU A 438 7.77 -18.82 -17.88
N VAL A 439 8.31 -19.94 -17.43
CA VAL A 439 8.88 -20.08 -16.06
C VAL A 439 10.41 -20.02 -16.16
N PRO A 440 11.12 -19.09 -15.50
CA PRO A 440 12.57 -18.99 -15.63
C PRO A 440 13.27 -20.23 -15.07
N LYS A 441 14.42 -20.63 -15.66
CA LYS A 441 15.28 -21.70 -15.13
C LYS A 441 16.54 -21.14 -14.49
N ALA A 442 16.94 -21.75 -13.38
CA ALA A 442 18.22 -21.44 -12.74
C ALA A 442 19.39 -21.84 -13.65
N VAL A 443 20.36 -20.94 -13.82
CA VAL A 443 21.56 -21.18 -14.63
C VAL A 443 22.59 -21.95 -13.81
N PRO A 444 23.04 -23.16 -14.23
CA PRO A 444 24.06 -23.90 -13.51
C PRO A 444 25.41 -23.16 -13.54
N PRO A 445 26.17 -23.12 -12.41
CA PRO A 445 27.51 -22.55 -12.40
C PRO A 445 28.43 -23.23 -13.41
N GLY A 446 29.05 -22.45 -14.30
CA GLY A 446 29.93 -22.96 -15.36
C GLY A 446 29.21 -23.48 -16.62
N GLY A 447 27.92 -23.15 -16.78
CA GLY A 447 27.17 -23.38 -18.02
C GLY A 447 27.77 -22.65 -19.24
N ASP A 448 27.21 -22.93 -20.41
CA ASP A 448 27.64 -22.35 -21.69
C ASP A 448 27.24 -20.88 -21.89
N GLY A 449 26.67 -20.24 -20.86
CA GLY A 449 26.22 -18.85 -20.85
C GLY A 449 24.80 -18.65 -21.36
N LEU A 450 24.05 -19.72 -21.60
CA LEU A 450 22.64 -19.67 -21.98
C LEU A 450 21.73 -19.67 -20.74
N VAL A 451 20.88 -18.65 -20.64
CA VAL A 451 19.79 -18.57 -19.66
C VAL A 451 18.50 -18.93 -20.38
N GLU A 452 17.65 -19.78 -19.81
CA GLU A 452 16.46 -20.31 -20.48
C GLU A 452 15.20 -20.25 -19.62
N PHE A 453 14.05 -20.28 -20.29
CA PHE A 453 12.76 -20.52 -19.67
C PHE A 453 12.31 -21.98 -19.87
N ASP A 454 11.56 -22.49 -18.91
CA ASP A 454 10.60 -23.56 -19.12
C ASP A 454 9.39 -23.05 -19.88
N THR A 455 8.98 -23.85 -20.85
CA THR A 455 7.92 -23.54 -21.81
C THR A 455 6.82 -24.60 -21.80
N GLU A 456 6.82 -25.53 -20.83
CA GLU A 456 5.82 -26.61 -20.73
C GLU A 456 4.38 -26.09 -20.52
N GLN A 457 4.20 -24.84 -20.10
CA GLN A 457 2.90 -24.20 -19.88
C GLN A 457 2.42 -23.30 -21.03
N LEU A 458 3.00 -23.43 -22.24
CA LEU A 458 2.61 -22.60 -23.39
C LEU A 458 1.43 -23.16 -24.19
N GLY A 459 0.41 -22.31 -24.40
CA GLY A 459 -0.55 -22.46 -25.48
C GLY A 459 -0.07 -21.72 -26.74
N LEU A 460 -0.36 -22.22 -27.93
CA LEU A 460 -0.10 -21.48 -29.19
C LEU A 460 -1.36 -21.54 -30.05
N SER A 461 -1.70 -20.42 -30.68
CA SER A 461 -2.85 -20.32 -31.58
C SER A 461 -2.41 -19.72 -32.91
N PHE A 462 -2.70 -20.37 -34.03
CA PHE A 462 -2.33 -19.87 -35.35
C PHE A 462 -3.51 -19.18 -36.02
N LEU A 463 -3.31 -17.95 -36.53
CA LEU A 463 -4.33 -17.09 -37.15
C LEU A 463 -5.59 -16.94 -36.27
N SER A 464 -5.73 -15.82 -35.57
CA SER A 464 -6.83 -15.41 -34.65
C SER A 464 -8.30 -15.60 -35.12
N GLN A 465 -8.53 -16.22 -36.28
CA GLN A 465 -9.81 -16.58 -36.88
C GLN A 465 -10.15 -18.07 -36.78
N LEU A 466 -9.25 -18.93 -36.30
CA LEU A 466 -9.47 -20.37 -36.23
C LEU A 466 -9.83 -20.79 -34.80
N ASP A 467 -10.97 -21.47 -34.63
CA ASP A 467 -11.35 -22.12 -33.38
C ASP A 467 -10.19 -22.97 -32.84
N VAL A 468 -10.09 -23.15 -31.52
CA VAL A 468 -9.00 -23.89 -30.85
C VAL A 468 -8.78 -25.25 -31.52
N VAL A 469 -7.72 -25.33 -32.34
CA VAL A 469 -7.29 -26.55 -33.02
C VAL A 469 -6.25 -27.25 -32.14
N PRO A 470 -6.33 -28.58 -31.93
CA PRO A 470 -5.29 -29.31 -31.21
C PRO A 470 -3.97 -29.27 -32.00
N VAL A 471 -3.01 -28.50 -31.48
CA VAL A 471 -1.65 -28.34 -32.00
C VAL A 471 -0.64 -28.82 -30.96
N ASN A 472 0.48 -29.40 -31.42
CA ASN A 472 1.69 -29.57 -30.63
C ASN A 472 2.45 -28.24 -30.64
N THR A 473 2.84 -27.79 -29.46
CA THR A 473 3.51 -26.52 -29.22
C THR A 473 4.83 -26.80 -28.54
N SER A 474 5.91 -26.22 -29.05
CA SER A 474 7.23 -26.39 -28.46
C SER A 474 8.00 -25.09 -28.64
N ALA A 475 8.55 -24.55 -27.57
CA ALA A 475 9.33 -23.34 -27.65
C ALA A 475 10.61 -23.46 -26.85
N ARG A 476 11.52 -22.54 -27.11
CA ARG A 476 12.72 -22.32 -26.33
C ARG A 476 12.99 -20.83 -26.35
N PHE A 477 12.98 -20.21 -25.18
CA PHE A 477 13.29 -18.80 -24.99
C PHE A 477 14.52 -18.69 -24.10
N GLY A 478 15.41 -17.76 -24.43
CA GLY A 478 16.59 -17.57 -23.62
C GLY A 478 17.42 -16.33 -23.94
N TYR A 479 18.45 -16.14 -23.15
CA TYR A 479 19.43 -15.07 -23.27
C TYR A 479 20.84 -15.66 -23.37
N ASP A 480 21.61 -15.21 -24.36
CA ASP A 480 23.01 -15.59 -24.51
C ASP A 480 23.91 -14.53 -23.87
N SER A 481 24.34 -14.78 -22.63
CA SER A 481 25.20 -13.87 -21.87
C SER A 481 26.56 -13.61 -22.52
N VAL A 482 27.05 -14.51 -23.36
CA VAL A 482 28.33 -14.33 -24.08
C VAL A 482 28.21 -13.29 -25.19
N LYS A 483 27.03 -13.19 -25.82
CA LYS A 483 26.75 -12.26 -26.91
C LYS A 483 25.91 -11.05 -26.50
N GLY A 484 25.33 -11.08 -25.30
CA GLY A 484 24.47 -10.03 -24.78
C GLY A 484 23.16 -9.88 -25.55
N ARG A 485 22.53 -10.99 -25.98
CA ARG A 485 21.32 -10.95 -26.83
C ARG A 485 20.31 -12.06 -26.53
N TYR A 486 19.05 -11.75 -26.76
CA TYR A 486 17.93 -12.69 -26.68
C TYR A 486 17.94 -13.67 -27.85
N TYR A 487 17.43 -14.87 -27.63
CA TYR A 487 17.14 -15.84 -28.68
C TYR A 487 15.82 -16.54 -28.36
N PHE A 488 15.13 -16.96 -29.40
CA PHE A 488 14.01 -17.86 -29.23
C PHE A 488 13.77 -18.72 -30.46
N VAL A 489 13.09 -19.83 -30.25
CA VAL A 489 12.45 -20.59 -31.32
C VAL A 489 11.10 -21.09 -30.83
N VAL A 490 10.09 -20.99 -31.68
CA VAL A 490 8.72 -21.43 -31.43
C VAL A 490 8.29 -22.29 -32.59
N GLY A 491 7.96 -23.55 -32.30
CA GLY A 491 7.44 -24.53 -33.22
C GLY A 491 5.98 -24.87 -32.91
N ILE A 492 5.18 -24.99 -33.96
CA ILE A 492 3.77 -25.36 -33.87
C ILE A 492 3.44 -26.38 -34.96
N ALA A 493 2.70 -27.43 -34.65
CA ALA A 493 2.26 -28.41 -35.65
C ALA A 493 0.90 -29.01 -35.32
N THR A 494 0.06 -29.26 -36.32
CA THR A 494 -1.22 -29.96 -36.15
C THR A 494 -1.03 -31.47 -36.19
N ALA A 495 -1.78 -32.22 -35.39
CA ALA A 495 -1.76 -33.68 -35.49
C ALA A 495 -2.21 -34.16 -36.90
N PRO A 496 -1.74 -35.30 -37.41
CA PRO A 496 -1.95 -35.71 -38.81
C PRO A 496 -3.41 -35.80 -39.26
N THR A 497 -4.36 -36.01 -38.33
CA THR A 497 -5.79 -36.13 -38.64
C THR A 497 -6.55 -34.80 -38.57
N VAL A 498 -5.87 -33.73 -38.18
CA VAL A 498 -6.47 -32.42 -37.91
C VAL A 498 -6.45 -31.60 -39.20
N GLN A 499 -7.64 -31.13 -39.60
CA GLN A 499 -7.82 -30.31 -40.77
C GLN A 499 -8.24 -28.91 -40.33
N VAL A 500 -7.46 -27.91 -40.74
CA VAL A 500 -7.66 -26.52 -40.33
C VAL A 500 -8.46 -25.81 -41.43
N PRO A 501 -9.67 -25.29 -41.16
CA PRO A 501 -10.41 -24.51 -42.15
C PRO A 501 -9.58 -23.32 -42.66
N PHE A 502 -9.57 -23.05 -43.96
CA PHE A 502 -8.85 -21.87 -44.49
C PHE A 502 -9.51 -21.35 -45.76
N GLY A 503 -10.17 -20.18 -45.65
CA GLY A 503 -10.92 -19.58 -46.75
C GLY A 503 -12.04 -20.51 -47.27
N VAL A 504 -11.99 -20.87 -48.55
CA VAL A 504 -12.92 -21.82 -49.21
C VAL A 504 -12.40 -23.27 -49.19
N GLY A 505 -11.34 -23.55 -48.44
CA GLY A 505 -10.65 -24.84 -48.39
C GLY A 505 -10.25 -25.26 -46.98
N ARG A 506 -9.24 -26.14 -46.90
CA ARG A 506 -8.64 -26.63 -45.64
C ARG A 506 -7.12 -26.77 -45.78
N MET A 507 -6.41 -26.61 -44.68
CA MET A 507 -5.00 -26.90 -44.51
C MET A 507 -4.85 -28.23 -43.78
N ASN A 508 -4.06 -29.14 -44.36
CA ASN A 508 -3.68 -30.40 -43.77
C ASN A 508 -2.19 -30.37 -43.41
N ASP A 509 -1.77 -31.15 -42.41
CA ASP A 509 -0.38 -31.29 -41.99
C ASP A 509 0.31 -29.94 -41.76
N PHE A 510 -0.41 -29.03 -41.10
CA PHE A 510 0.08 -27.68 -40.85
C PHE A 510 1.24 -27.72 -39.84
N ALA A 511 2.34 -27.07 -40.17
CA ALA A 511 3.45 -26.83 -39.26
C ALA A 511 4.03 -25.43 -39.48
N GLY A 512 4.46 -24.78 -38.40
CA GLY A 512 5.06 -23.46 -38.40
C GLY A 512 6.28 -23.39 -37.48
N LEU A 513 7.21 -22.52 -37.83
CA LEU A 513 8.42 -22.26 -37.06
C LEU A 513 8.72 -20.76 -37.07
N VAL A 514 8.98 -20.17 -35.91
CA VAL A 514 9.57 -18.83 -35.78
C VAL A 514 10.86 -18.98 -35.02
N SER A 515 11.90 -18.29 -35.45
CA SER A 515 13.19 -18.33 -34.80
C SER A 515 13.88 -16.98 -34.85
N TYR A 516 14.54 -16.64 -33.76
CA TYR A 516 15.33 -15.43 -33.59
C TYR A 516 16.68 -15.77 -32.95
N ASN A 517 17.78 -15.39 -33.59
CA ASN A 517 19.16 -15.67 -33.17
C ASN A 517 19.48 -17.17 -32.95
N MET A 518 18.80 -18.07 -33.69
CA MET A 518 19.14 -19.50 -33.74
C MET A 518 19.64 -19.88 -35.14
N ILE A 519 20.32 -21.02 -35.22
CA ILE A 519 20.80 -21.60 -36.47
C ILE A 519 19.63 -22.21 -37.24
N ALA A 520 19.11 -21.47 -38.23
CA ALA A 520 18.05 -21.94 -39.11
C ALA A 520 18.51 -23.12 -40.01
N GLU A 521 18.09 -24.35 -39.68
CA GLU A 521 18.29 -25.53 -40.53
C GLU A 521 17.51 -25.38 -41.85
N ARG A 522 18.13 -25.74 -42.99
CA ARG A 522 17.53 -25.63 -44.31
C ARG A 522 17.56 -26.96 -45.07
N ASP A 523 16.52 -27.19 -45.86
CA ASP A 523 16.44 -28.35 -46.74
C ASP A 523 17.28 -28.20 -48.02
N ASN A 524 17.28 -29.23 -48.86
CA ASN A 524 18.00 -29.25 -50.14
C ASN A 524 17.50 -28.19 -51.14
N LEU A 525 16.29 -27.65 -50.93
CA LEU A 525 15.67 -26.58 -51.72
C LEU A 525 15.91 -25.19 -51.09
N ARG A 526 16.74 -25.11 -50.04
CA ARG A 526 17.05 -23.91 -49.24
C ARG A 526 15.87 -23.34 -48.44
N ARG A 527 14.77 -24.10 -48.31
CA ARG A 527 13.63 -23.73 -47.47
C ARG A 527 13.96 -23.99 -46.00
N LEU A 528 13.33 -23.26 -45.08
CA LEU A 528 13.43 -23.54 -43.66
C LEU A 528 12.93 -24.96 -43.40
N GLN A 529 13.72 -25.75 -42.68
CA GLN A 529 13.33 -27.10 -42.31
C GLN A 529 12.29 -27.01 -41.19
N ILE A 530 11.04 -27.33 -41.49
CA ILE A 530 9.92 -27.34 -40.55
C ILE A 530 9.52 -28.80 -40.33
N PRO A 531 9.72 -29.37 -39.13
CA PRO A 531 9.36 -30.75 -38.84
C PRO A 531 7.83 -30.93 -38.75
N SER A 532 7.38 -32.17 -38.90
CA SER A 532 5.99 -32.55 -38.65
C SER A 532 5.69 -32.66 -37.15
N TYR A 533 4.41 -32.88 -36.82
CA TYR A 533 3.90 -33.02 -35.45
C TYR A 533 4.75 -33.89 -34.52
N GLU A 534 5.14 -35.09 -34.96
CA GLU A 534 5.89 -36.06 -34.16
C GLU A 534 7.34 -35.64 -33.89
N GLY A 535 7.94 -34.84 -34.78
CA GLY A 535 9.34 -34.43 -34.69
C GLY A 535 9.56 -33.03 -34.14
N MET A 536 8.50 -32.24 -33.93
CA MET A 536 8.60 -30.82 -33.57
C MET A 536 9.33 -30.60 -32.25
N GLU A 537 8.98 -31.36 -31.21
CA GLU A 537 9.56 -31.18 -29.87
C GLU A 537 11.07 -31.46 -29.85
N GLU A 538 11.50 -32.59 -30.40
CA GLU A 538 12.92 -32.94 -30.49
C GLU A 538 13.70 -31.97 -31.36
N PHE A 539 13.08 -31.47 -32.44
CA PHE A 539 13.67 -30.45 -33.30
C PHE A 539 13.92 -29.14 -32.54
N ILE A 540 12.96 -28.66 -31.77
CA ILE A 540 13.10 -27.44 -30.97
C ILE A 540 14.19 -27.60 -29.90
N LYS A 541 14.22 -28.75 -29.21
CA LYS A 541 15.23 -29.03 -28.18
C LYS A 541 16.66 -29.07 -28.71
N ARG A 542 16.87 -29.53 -29.96
CA ARG A 542 18.21 -29.64 -30.56
C ARG A 542 18.71 -28.36 -31.25
N GLN A 543 17.85 -27.36 -31.44
CA GLN A 543 18.22 -26.13 -32.13
C GLN A 543 19.41 -25.46 -31.43
N GLN A 544 20.34 -24.90 -32.21
CA GLN A 544 21.53 -24.24 -31.65
C GLN A 544 21.38 -22.73 -31.73
N VAL A 545 21.81 -22.03 -30.68
CA VAL A 545 21.89 -20.57 -30.69
C VAL A 545 22.98 -20.16 -31.68
N ASP A 546 22.66 -19.23 -32.57
CA ASP A 546 23.65 -18.67 -33.49
C ASP A 546 24.61 -17.80 -32.67
N ARG A 547 25.92 -18.12 -32.72
CA ARG A 547 26.98 -17.34 -32.06
C ARG A 547 27.99 -16.75 -33.04
N GLU A 548 27.82 -16.97 -34.34
CA GLU A 548 28.77 -16.53 -35.36
C GLU A 548 28.27 -15.30 -36.14
N GLY A 549 26.94 -15.14 -36.27
CA GLY A 549 26.30 -14.05 -37.03
C GLY A 549 25.80 -12.85 -36.21
N GLY A 550 25.27 -11.84 -36.93
CA GLY A 550 24.51 -10.70 -36.38
C GLY A 550 23.08 -11.10 -35.95
N THR A 551 22.17 -10.15 -35.80
CA THR A 551 20.77 -10.45 -35.48
C THR A 551 20.10 -11.18 -36.64
N SER A 552 19.45 -12.32 -36.37
CA SER A 552 18.77 -13.13 -37.39
C SER A 552 17.32 -13.41 -36.98
N PHE A 553 16.39 -13.23 -37.92
CA PHE A 553 15.00 -13.62 -37.76
C PHE A 553 14.57 -14.44 -38.97
N VAL A 554 13.97 -15.60 -38.70
CA VAL A 554 13.31 -16.43 -39.71
C VAL A 554 11.97 -16.90 -39.18
N ALA A 555 10.97 -16.94 -40.04
CA ALA A 555 9.71 -17.60 -39.77
C ALA A 555 9.27 -18.37 -41.01
N GLY A 556 8.50 -19.43 -40.82
CA GLY A 556 7.94 -20.13 -41.96
C GLY A 556 6.81 -21.05 -41.58
N VAL A 557 6.03 -21.42 -42.59
CA VAL A 557 4.90 -22.33 -42.51
C VAL A 557 5.01 -23.36 -43.62
N SER A 558 4.68 -24.61 -43.31
CA SER A 558 4.51 -25.70 -44.24
C SER A 558 3.12 -26.33 -44.08
N THR A 559 2.44 -26.63 -45.19
CA THR A 559 1.12 -27.28 -45.17
C THR A 559 0.79 -27.92 -46.51
N THR A 560 -0.29 -28.71 -46.56
CA THR A 560 -1.01 -29.03 -47.80
C THR A 560 -2.33 -28.27 -47.84
N LEU A 561 -2.48 -27.39 -48.83
CA LEU A 561 -3.72 -26.63 -49.02
C LEU A 561 -4.66 -27.39 -49.96
N VAL A 562 -5.86 -27.74 -49.48
CA VAL A 562 -6.92 -28.37 -50.28
C VAL A 562 -7.99 -27.32 -50.58
N VAL A 563 -8.19 -27.02 -51.87
CA VAL A 563 -9.14 -25.97 -52.30
C VAL A 563 -10.39 -26.62 -52.88
N MET A 564 -11.49 -26.59 -52.13
CA MET A 564 -12.81 -27.13 -52.53
C MET A 564 -12.77 -28.55 -53.12
N GLU A 565 -11.78 -29.37 -52.73
CA GLU A 565 -11.48 -30.70 -53.31
C GLU A 565 -11.16 -30.69 -54.83
N LEU A 566 -11.12 -29.51 -55.46
CA LEU A 566 -10.82 -29.31 -56.87
C LEU A 566 -9.31 -29.35 -57.16
N CYS A 567 -8.49 -28.97 -56.20
CA CYS A 567 -7.03 -29.08 -56.28
C CYS A 567 -6.39 -29.19 -54.90
N GLU A 568 -5.18 -29.76 -54.87
CA GLU A 568 -4.28 -29.72 -53.73
C GLU A 568 -3.00 -28.97 -54.11
N ILE A 569 -2.53 -28.11 -53.21
CA ILE A 569 -1.19 -27.56 -53.25
C ILE A 569 -0.41 -28.27 -52.15
N ARG A 570 0.37 -29.28 -52.55
CA ARG A 570 1.21 -30.09 -51.64
C ARG A 570 2.56 -29.41 -51.44
N ASP A 571 3.21 -29.69 -50.31
CA ASP A 571 4.51 -29.11 -49.93
C ASP A 571 4.52 -27.58 -50.01
N LEU A 572 3.38 -26.97 -49.66
CA LEU A 572 3.22 -25.53 -49.68
C LEU A 572 4.09 -24.95 -48.57
N TYR A 573 5.05 -24.14 -48.96
CA TYR A 573 5.96 -23.45 -48.04
C TYR A 573 5.75 -21.95 -48.16
N PHE A 574 5.75 -21.26 -47.02
CA PHE A 574 5.85 -19.81 -46.91
C PHE A 574 6.98 -19.47 -45.96
N GLY A 575 8.02 -18.80 -46.46
CA GLY A 575 9.16 -18.36 -45.65
C GLY A 575 9.24 -16.84 -45.53
N PHE A 576 9.55 -16.37 -44.33
CA PHE A 576 9.82 -14.99 -43.98
C PHE A 576 11.23 -14.92 -43.40
N GLU A 577 12.08 -14.07 -43.95
CA GLU A 577 13.44 -13.86 -43.45
C GLU A 577 13.69 -12.35 -43.33
N SER A 578 14.65 -11.95 -42.50
CA SER A 578 15.13 -10.56 -42.48
C SER A 578 15.64 -10.15 -43.87
N GLY A 579 14.83 -9.37 -44.61
CA GLY A 579 15.17 -8.93 -45.96
C GLY A 579 13.95 -8.84 -46.89
N PRO A 580 14.15 -8.58 -48.19
CA PRO A 580 13.08 -8.30 -49.13
C PRO A 580 12.37 -9.53 -49.73
N ILE A 581 12.67 -10.73 -49.23
CA ILE A 581 12.34 -11.99 -49.90
C ILE A 581 11.26 -12.72 -49.11
N VAL A 582 10.12 -12.95 -49.76
CA VAL A 582 9.07 -13.89 -49.32
C VAL A 582 9.02 -15.01 -50.34
N ASP A 583 9.43 -16.21 -49.95
CA ASP A 583 9.37 -17.39 -50.81
C ASP A 583 8.10 -18.18 -50.50
N ALA A 584 7.22 -18.29 -51.49
CA ALA A 584 5.93 -18.93 -51.33
C ALA A 584 5.56 -19.80 -52.55
N GLY A 585 5.41 -21.11 -52.33
CA GLY A 585 5.06 -22.02 -53.42
C GLY A 585 5.00 -23.49 -53.02
N GLY A 586 4.41 -24.29 -53.89
CA GLY A 586 4.19 -25.72 -53.68
C GLY A 586 3.92 -26.46 -54.98
N GLU A 587 3.65 -27.75 -54.89
CA GLU A 587 3.32 -28.59 -56.03
C GLU A 587 1.81 -28.56 -56.28
N LEU A 588 1.39 -28.31 -57.52
CA LEU A 588 -0.03 -28.30 -57.88
C LEU A 588 -0.45 -29.72 -58.31
N TRP A 589 -1.48 -30.22 -57.63
CA TRP A 589 -2.07 -31.53 -57.86
C TRP A 589 -3.55 -31.38 -58.21
N LEU A 590 -3.99 -32.09 -59.26
CA LEU A 590 -5.37 -32.07 -59.75
C LEU A 590 -5.96 -33.49 -59.76
N PRO A 591 -7.26 -33.66 -59.48
CA PRO A 591 -7.92 -34.96 -59.46
C PRO A 591 -8.21 -35.45 -60.88
N LEU A 592 -7.17 -35.93 -61.58
CA LEU A 592 -7.25 -36.32 -62.99
C LEU A 592 -7.42 -37.83 -63.20
N LYS A 593 -7.37 -38.64 -62.14
CA LYS A 593 -7.50 -40.10 -62.22
C LYS A 593 -8.96 -40.53 -62.15
N VAL A 594 -9.64 -40.52 -63.31
CA VAL A 594 -11.08 -40.87 -63.42
C VAL A 594 -11.40 -42.24 -62.82
N GLU A 595 -10.53 -43.25 -62.99
CA GLU A 595 -10.75 -44.59 -62.42
C GLU A 595 -10.72 -44.59 -60.88
N ALA A 596 -9.79 -43.85 -60.27
CA ALA A 596 -9.68 -43.70 -58.81
C ALA A 596 -10.85 -42.91 -58.22
N MET A 597 -11.35 -41.89 -58.93
CA MET A 597 -12.55 -41.13 -58.55
C MET A 597 -13.82 -41.98 -58.54
N VAL A 598 -13.91 -42.97 -59.43
CA VAL A 598 -15.07 -43.88 -59.54
C VAL A 598 -14.99 -45.04 -58.54
N GLN A 599 -13.79 -45.51 -58.22
CA GLN A 599 -13.58 -46.66 -57.33
C GLN A 599 -13.45 -46.28 -55.84
N GLY A 600 -13.40 -44.98 -55.51
CA GLY A 600 -13.24 -44.50 -54.14
C GLY A 600 -11.84 -44.72 -53.58
N ASP A 601 -10.83 -44.72 -54.45
CA ASP A 601 -9.44 -44.94 -54.08
C ASP A 601 -8.85 -43.68 -53.41
N SER A 602 -7.90 -43.85 -52.49
CA SER A 602 -7.46 -42.74 -51.61
C SER A 602 -6.56 -41.70 -52.28
N ASP A 603 -5.96 -41.98 -53.45
CA ASP A 603 -5.07 -41.06 -54.15
C ASP A 603 -5.56 -40.74 -55.58
N ILE A 604 -6.61 -39.92 -55.66
CA ILE A 604 -7.22 -39.44 -56.92
C ILE A 604 -6.39 -38.36 -57.63
N TYR A 605 -5.37 -37.82 -56.99
CA TYR A 605 -4.64 -36.63 -57.45
C TYR A 605 -3.39 -37.00 -58.28
N THR A 606 -3.09 -36.15 -59.27
CA THR A 606 -1.90 -36.24 -60.12
C THR A 606 -1.19 -34.89 -60.13
N LYS A 607 0.14 -34.90 -59.97
CA LYS A 607 0.98 -33.69 -60.08
C LYS A 607 0.91 -33.14 -61.50
N VAL A 608 0.56 -31.86 -61.63
CA VAL A 608 0.43 -31.18 -62.93
C VAL A 608 1.37 -29.99 -63.09
N GLY A 609 1.98 -29.52 -62.02
CA GLY A 609 2.91 -28.39 -62.08
C GLY A 609 3.31 -27.87 -60.70
N THR A 610 3.76 -26.63 -60.66
CA THR A 610 4.14 -25.90 -59.45
C THR A 610 3.27 -24.64 -59.32
N ALA A 611 2.78 -24.37 -58.12
CA ALA A 611 2.11 -23.13 -57.78
C ALA A 611 3.11 -22.17 -57.13
N ALA A 612 3.12 -20.92 -57.57
CA ALA A 612 3.75 -19.82 -56.86
C ALA A 612 2.65 -18.95 -56.27
N LEU A 613 2.71 -18.70 -54.97
CA LEU A 613 1.76 -17.83 -54.28
C LEU A 613 2.45 -16.49 -54.04
N LEU A 614 1.79 -15.41 -54.45
CA LEU A 614 2.34 -14.06 -54.28
C LEU A 614 1.57 -13.37 -53.17
N TYR A 615 2.25 -13.01 -52.09
CA TYR A 615 1.65 -12.29 -50.97
C TYR A 615 1.77 -10.77 -51.18
N SER A 616 0.69 -10.03 -50.95
CA SER A 616 0.63 -8.56 -51.02
C SER A 616 -0.25 -8.03 -49.89
N HIS A 617 0.25 -7.09 -49.09
CA HIS A 617 -0.46 -6.52 -47.93
C HIS A 617 -0.95 -5.09 -48.22
N PRO A 618 -2.23 -4.76 -47.93
CA PRO A 618 -2.84 -3.49 -48.35
C PRO A 618 -2.28 -2.23 -47.65
N GLU A 619 -1.78 -2.35 -46.42
CA GLU A 619 -1.22 -1.21 -45.65
C GLU A 619 0.31 -1.25 -45.50
N ARG A 620 0.95 -2.35 -45.89
CA ARG A 620 2.39 -2.54 -45.76
C ARG A 620 2.97 -2.59 -47.16
N TYR A 621 3.41 -1.43 -47.65
CA TYR A 621 4.42 -1.42 -48.69
C TYR A 621 5.68 -2.03 -48.07
N PHE A 622 6.09 -3.22 -48.51
CA PHE A 622 7.50 -3.57 -48.45
C PHE A 622 8.23 -2.61 -49.40
N SER A 623 8.50 -1.40 -48.89
CA SER A 623 9.17 -0.33 -49.60
C SER A 623 10.66 -0.58 -49.51
N PHE A 624 11.21 -1.10 -50.59
CA PHE A 624 12.63 -1.41 -50.74
C PHE A 624 13.43 -0.12 -51.05
N SER A 625 14.41 0.20 -50.21
CA SER A 625 15.56 1.02 -50.64
C SER A 625 16.83 0.21 -50.44
N THR A 626 17.63 0.11 -51.50
CA THR A 626 18.99 -0.45 -51.53
C THR A 626 19.94 0.23 -50.56
#